data_AF-A0A5E7C6I6-F1
#
_entry.id   AF-A0A5E7C6I6-F1
#
_cell.length_a   1.000
_cell.length_b   1.000
_cell.length_c   1.000
_cell.angle_alpha   90.00
_cell.angle_beta   90.00
_cell.angle_gamma   90.00
#
_symmetry.space_group_name_H-M   'P 1'
#
loop_
_entity.id
_entity.type
_entity.pdbx_description
1 polymer ?
#
loop_
_entity_poly.entity_id
_entity_poly.type
_entity_poly.pdbx_seq_one_letter_code
_entity_poly.pdbx_strand_id
1 'polypeptide(L)'
;MTADPVIPRIHLSDSAQQILGAALADGRTDSVRLRIDEGFAHEFLFEPGVEGDIVVETAYGIRLLLDPASAGRADGLSIDFAYELQGAGFHFDNPNQPGRAQPIELTRDCPATRIPHGEQLQLRRGERVMVAQALGGSITLQISGGRLARIAAEDADALGLDVRQPQPQPVLSAAFDIQQVLDTLRTVYDPEIPVNVVDLGLIYQCAARPLADGSQRVEIKMSMTAPGCGMGDVLKEDARARVQSIPGVSQVEVEIVWEPPWDQSRMSDAARLQLGLF
;
A
#
# COMPACT_ATOMS: atom_id res chain seq x y z
N MET A 1 9.28 33.00 27.95
CA MET A 1 9.37 31.77 28.76
C MET A 1 9.61 30.64 27.78
N THR A 2 10.87 30.34 27.48
CA THR A 2 11.24 29.20 26.63
C THR A 2 10.95 27.94 27.46
N ALA A 3 9.98 27.14 27.02
CA ALA A 3 9.76 25.83 27.60
C ALA A 3 11.07 25.02 27.48
N ASP A 4 11.46 24.32 28.54
CA ASP A 4 12.61 23.43 28.48
C ASP A 4 12.42 22.42 27.33
N PRO A 5 13.45 22.16 26.51
CA PRO A 5 13.33 21.25 25.40
C PRO A 5 12.98 19.85 25.92
N VAL A 6 11.85 19.31 25.45
CA VAL A 6 11.41 17.95 25.80
C VAL A 6 12.38 16.96 25.17
N ILE A 7 13.05 16.17 26.00
CA ILE A 7 13.94 15.10 25.54
C ILE A 7 13.07 13.94 25.04
N PRO A 8 13.16 13.55 23.76
CA PRO A 8 12.34 12.49 23.20
C PRO A 8 12.76 11.11 23.71
N ARG A 9 11.80 10.20 23.85
CA ARG A 9 12.07 8.79 24.17
C ARG A 9 12.39 8.03 22.88
N ILE A 10 13.61 7.54 22.73
CA ILE A 10 14.06 6.78 21.57
C ILE A 10 14.50 5.39 22.01
N HIS A 11 14.00 4.35 21.35
CA HIS A 11 14.37 2.97 21.60
C HIS A 11 15.25 2.43 20.47
N LEU A 12 16.45 1.95 20.80
CA LEU A 12 17.32 1.24 19.86
C LEU A 12 17.26 -0.25 20.16
N SER A 13 17.07 -1.09 19.14
CA SER A 13 17.24 -2.55 19.28
C SER A 13 18.70 -2.92 19.59
N ASP A 14 18.92 -4.12 20.13
CA ASP A 14 20.28 -4.62 20.39
C ASP A 14 21.14 -4.64 19.11
N SER A 15 20.55 -5.02 17.97
CA SER A 15 21.23 -5.03 16.68
C SER A 15 21.59 -3.62 16.20
N ALA A 16 20.68 -2.65 16.32
CA ALA A 16 20.95 -1.27 15.96
C ALA A 16 22.08 -0.67 16.82
N GLN A 17 22.07 -0.96 18.12
CA GLN A 17 23.11 -0.50 19.04
C GLN A 17 24.48 -1.09 18.72
N GLN A 18 24.55 -2.39 18.38
CA GLN A 18 25.82 -3.02 17.98
C GLN A 18 26.42 -2.35 16.75
N ILE A 19 25.61 -2.07 15.73
CA ILE A 19 26.09 -1.43 14.50
C ILE A 19 26.51 0.02 14.75
N LEU A 20 25.71 0.80 15.45
CA LEU A 20 26.06 2.19 15.78
C LEU A 20 27.29 2.26 16.70
N GLY A 21 27.38 1.38 17.69
CA GLY A 21 28.52 1.29 18.59
C GLY A 21 29.81 0.90 17.86
N ALA A 22 29.75 -0.07 16.94
CA ALA A 22 30.89 -0.42 16.10
C ALA A 22 31.35 0.74 15.21
N ALA A 23 30.41 1.46 14.58
CA ALA A 23 30.72 2.63 13.76
C ALA A 23 31.36 3.78 14.55
N LEU A 24 31.00 3.95 15.83
CA LEU A 24 31.62 4.93 16.72
C LEU A 24 33.03 4.51 17.17
N ALA A 25 33.27 3.21 17.35
CA ALA A 25 34.58 2.70 17.78
C ALA A 25 35.70 2.98 16.75
N ASP A 26 35.35 3.17 15.48
CA ASP A 26 36.28 3.50 14.39
C ASP A 26 36.79 4.97 14.41
N GLY A 27 36.39 5.78 15.41
CA GLY A 27 37.24 6.86 15.91
C GLY A 27 37.07 8.26 15.32
N ARG A 28 35.90 8.62 14.76
CA ARG A 28 35.63 9.98 14.24
C ARG A 28 34.83 10.88 15.18
N THR A 29 34.01 10.29 16.04
CA THR A 29 33.17 10.97 17.06
C THR A 29 32.69 9.93 18.07
N ASP A 30 32.28 10.38 19.25
CA ASP A 30 31.70 9.57 20.35
C ASP A 30 30.16 9.73 20.43
N SER A 31 29.55 10.28 19.38
CA SER A 31 28.12 10.57 19.29
C SER A 31 27.62 10.43 17.86
N VAL A 32 26.32 10.13 17.72
CA VAL A 32 25.66 10.03 16.41
C VAL A 32 24.56 11.07 16.36
N ARG A 33 24.58 11.95 15.35
CA ARG A 33 23.47 12.84 15.09
C ARG A 33 22.37 12.11 14.34
N LEU A 34 21.15 12.22 14.83
CA LEU A 34 19.94 11.76 14.16
C LEU A 34 19.14 12.97 13.67
N ARG A 35 19.04 13.11 12.35
CA ARG A 35 18.24 14.15 11.69
C ARG A 35 16.91 13.57 11.24
N ILE A 36 15.81 14.28 11.52
CA ILE A 36 14.46 13.96 11.05
C ILE A 36 13.90 15.19 10.35
N ASP A 37 13.78 15.12 9.02
CA ASP A 37 13.29 16.24 8.22
C ASP A 37 11.76 16.42 8.33
N GLU A 38 11.21 17.38 7.57
CA GLU A 38 9.77 17.67 7.54
C GLU A 38 8.94 16.53 6.92
N GLY A 39 9.55 15.70 6.07
CA GLY A 39 8.96 14.52 5.44
C GLY A 39 9.16 13.23 6.23
N PHE A 40 9.75 13.31 7.44
CA PHE A 40 10.09 12.15 8.27
C PHE A 40 11.15 11.22 7.66
N ALA A 41 12.02 11.73 6.78
CA ALA A 41 13.22 11.03 6.39
C ALA A 41 14.25 11.07 7.54
N HIS A 42 14.91 9.94 7.78
CA HIS A 42 15.87 9.78 8.88
C HIS A 42 17.29 9.65 8.32
N GLU A 43 18.23 10.34 8.94
CA GLU A 43 19.63 10.28 8.56
C GLU A 43 20.52 10.23 9.80
N PHE A 44 21.54 9.35 9.75
CA PHE A 44 22.61 9.32 10.73
C PHE A 44 23.84 10.05 10.22
N LEU A 45 24.35 10.96 11.04
CA LEU A 45 25.55 11.74 10.79
C LEU A 45 26.54 11.52 11.94
N PHE A 46 27.78 11.16 11.62
CA PHE A 46 28.82 10.92 12.62
C PHE A 46 29.66 12.19 12.79
N GLU A 47 29.09 13.16 13.50
CA GLU A 47 29.66 14.48 13.71
C GLU A 47 29.70 14.82 15.21
N PRO A 48 30.59 15.74 15.64
CA PRO A 48 30.57 16.24 17.01
C PRO A 48 29.28 17.00 17.34
N GLY A 49 28.91 17.04 18.62
CA GLY A 49 27.81 17.86 19.11
C GLY A 49 28.07 19.36 18.97
N VAL A 50 27.01 20.11 18.71
CA VAL A 50 27.02 21.57 18.65
C VAL A 50 26.14 22.15 19.75
N GLU A 51 26.35 23.43 20.07
CA GLU A 51 25.53 24.13 21.05
C GLU A 51 24.06 24.14 20.63
N GLY A 52 23.16 23.72 21.53
CA GLY A 52 21.72 23.63 21.27
C GLY A 52 21.22 22.24 20.87
N ASP A 53 22.11 21.25 20.71
CA ASP A 53 21.68 19.86 20.53
C ASP A 53 20.99 19.30 21.79
N ILE A 54 19.93 18.55 21.54
CA ILE A 54 19.28 17.71 22.55
C ILE A 54 19.96 16.35 22.50
N VAL A 55 20.48 15.93 23.66
CA VAL A 55 21.22 14.67 23.80
C VAL A 55 20.30 13.62 24.40
N VAL A 56 20.12 12.51 23.68
CA VAL A 56 19.44 11.32 24.18
C VAL A 56 20.48 10.25 24.46
N GLU A 57 20.68 9.94 25.74
CA GLU A 57 21.51 8.82 26.16
C GLU A 57 20.70 7.52 26.11
N THR A 58 21.20 6.56 25.34
CA THR A 58 20.59 5.23 25.22
C THR A 58 21.11 4.29 26.30
N ALA A 59 20.40 3.18 26.54
CA ALA A 59 20.72 2.22 27.59
C ALA A 59 22.13 1.60 27.50
N TYR A 60 22.79 1.68 26.34
CA TYR A 60 24.13 1.15 26.09
C TYR A 60 25.20 2.25 25.91
N GLY A 61 24.91 3.48 26.33
CA GLY A 61 25.88 4.58 26.33
C GLY A 61 26.11 5.25 24.97
N ILE A 62 25.34 4.90 23.95
CA ILE A 62 25.35 5.63 22.67
C ILE A 62 24.61 6.95 22.89
N ARG A 63 25.26 8.06 22.53
CA ARG A 63 24.68 9.41 22.60
C ARG A 63 24.12 9.80 21.24
N LEU A 64 22.80 9.97 21.18
CA LEU A 64 22.12 10.50 20.01
C LEU A 64 21.98 12.01 20.14
N LEU A 65 22.44 12.74 19.14
CA LEU A 65 22.33 14.19 19.05
C LEU A 65 21.18 14.57 18.12
N LEU A 66 20.26 15.41 18.57
CA LEU A 66 19.15 15.90 17.76
C LEU A 66 19.11 17.42 17.83
N ASP A 67 18.89 18.08 16.69
CA ASP A 67 18.48 19.47 16.70
C ASP A 67 17.05 19.60 17.28
N PRO A 68 16.62 20.79 17.73
CA PRO A 68 15.30 20.98 18.31
C PRO A 68 14.12 20.56 17.42
N ALA A 69 14.25 20.71 16.09
CA ALA A 69 13.18 20.32 15.16
C ALA A 69 13.11 18.80 15.01
N SER A 70 14.26 18.13 14.87
CA SER A 70 14.36 16.67 14.85
C SER A 70 13.85 16.05 16.15
N ALA A 71 14.22 16.62 17.30
CA ALA A 71 13.75 16.16 18.62
C ALA A 71 12.23 16.24 18.76
N GLY A 72 11.61 17.31 18.25
CA GLY A 72 10.15 17.48 18.23
C GLY A 72 9.42 16.41 17.40
N ARG A 73 10.12 15.68 16.53
CA ARG A 73 9.56 14.58 15.71
C ARG A 73 9.96 13.18 16.21
N ALA A 74 10.79 13.07 17.24
CA ALA A 74 11.44 11.81 17.60
C ALA A 74 10.81 11.09 18.82
N ASP A 75 9.83 11.67 19.53
CA ASP A 75 9.29 11.00 20.73
C ASP A 75 8.59 9.68 20.38
N GLY A 76 9.02 8.59 21.02
CA GLY A 76 8.54 7.24 20.76
C GLY A 76 9.17 6.55 19.55
N LEU A 77 10.18 7.14 18.90
CA LEU A 77 10.90 6.53 17.79
C LEU A 77 11.55 5.21 18.20
N SER A 78 11.33 4.16 17.41
CA SER A 78 12.07 2.90 17.52
C SER A 78 12.98 2.70 16.32
N ILE A 79 14.23 2.29 16.55
CA ILE A 79 15.23 2.08 15.50
C ILE A 79 15.77 0.65 15.61
N ASP A 80 15.68 -0.09 14.52
CA ASP A 80 16.18 -1.46 14.38
C ASP A 80 17.22 -1.54 13.25
N PHE A 81 18.01 -2.61 13.23
CA PHE A 81 18.92 -2.93 12.14
C PHE A 81 18.72 -4.37 11.71
N ALA A 82 18.38 -4.58 10.44
CA ALA A 82 18.09 -5.89 9.89
C ALA A 82 19.03 -6.21 8.71
N TYR A 83 19.34 -7.50 8.58
CA TYR A 83 20.02 -8.07 7.42
C TYR A 83 18.97 -8.72 6.53
N GLU A 84 18.75 -8.15 5.35
CA GLU A 84 17.80 -8.63 4.36
C GLU A 84 18.53 -9.23 3.14
N LEU A 85 17.80 -9.98 2.31
CA LEU A 85 18.37 -10.64 1.12
C LEU A 85 18.98 -9.67 0.10
N GLN A 86 18.59 -8.39 0.15
CA GLN A 86 19.03 -7.34 -0.76
C GLN A 86 20.05 -6.36 -0.13
N GLY A 87 20.38 -6.53 1.16
CA GLY A 87 21.31 -5.64 1.86
C GLY A 87 21.06 -5.60 3.37
N ALA A 88 21.81 -4.76 4.08
CA ALA A 88 21.60 -4.51 5.50
C ALA A 88 21.31 -3.03 5.71
N GLY A 89 20.38 -2.71 6.61
CA GLY A 89 19.93 -1.33 6.78
C GLY A 89 19.21 -1.08 8.11
N PHE A 90 19.12 0.20 8.45
CA PHE A 90 18.35 0.67 9.59
C PHE A 90 16.87 0.81 9.22
N HIS A 91 16.01 0.31 10.10
CA HIS A 91 14.57 0.51 10.03
C HIS A 91 14.15 1.50 11.11
N PHE A 92 13.42 2.54 10.72
CA PHE A 92 12.96 3.59 11.61
C PHE A 92 11.45 3.54 11.73
N ASP A 93 10.96 3.34 12.94
CA ASP A 93 9.56 3.30 13.25
C ASP A 93 9.15 4.54 14.06
N ASN A 94 8.75 5.61 13.34
CA ASN A 94 8.42 6.90 13.94
C ASN A 94 6.90 7.05 14.14
N PRO A 95 6.38 7.09 15.38
CA PRO A 95 4.93 7.21 15.62
C PRO A 95 4.38 8.60 15.30
N ASN A 96 5.23 9.60 15.11
CA ASN A 96 4.83 10.98 14.85
C ASN A 96 4.68 11.28 13.35
N GLN A 97 5.00 10.32 12.45
CA GLN A 97 4.91 10.52 11.01
C GLN A 97 3.44 10.70 10.57
N PRO A 98 3.07 11.84 9.97
CA PRO A 98 1.73 12.08 9.45
C PRO A 98 1.35 11.05 8.39
N GLY A 99 0.15 10.49 8.51
CA GLY A 99 -0.33 9.46 7.58
C GLY A 99 0.15 8.05 7.88
N ARG A 100 0.83 7.80 9.01
CA ARG A 100 1.12 6.44 9.47
C ARG A 100 -0.19 5.71 9.77
N ALA A 101 -0.57 4.76 8.90
CA ALA A 101 -1.66 3.85 9.17
C ALA A 101 -1.31 3.03 10.41
N GLN A 102 -2.05 3.23 11.50
CA GLN A 102 -1.85 2.41 12.70
C GLN A 102 -2.24 0.96 12.39
N PRO A 103 -1.50 -0.04 12.90
CA PRO A 103 -1.88 -1.43 12.74
C PRO A 103 -3.29 -1.67 13.29
N ILE A 104 -4.17 -2.17 12.43
CA ILE A 104 -5.54 -2.55 12.76
C ILE A 104 -5.52 -4.01 13.17
N GLU A 105 -6.15 -4.32 14.29
CA GLU A 105 -6.36 -5.68 14.75
C GLU A 105 -7.65 -6.25 14.16
N LEU A 106 -7.57 -7.40 13.50
CA LEU A 106 -8.75 -8.04 12.90
C LEU A 106 -9.76 -8.47 13.96
N THR A 107 -11.02 -8.08 13.78
CA THR A 107 -12.14 -8.37 14.71
C THR A 107 -12.68 -9.80 14.55
N ARG A 108 -12.50 -10.40 13.36
CA ARG A 108 -12.86 -11.78 13.00
C ARG A 108 -11.87 -12.36 12.00
N ASP A 109 -11.95 -13.67 11.79
CA ASP A 109 -11.24 -14.31 10.68
C ASP A 109 -11.73 -13.74 9.34
N CYS A 110 -10.80 -13.48 8.44
CA CYS A 110 -11.05 -12.82 7.15
C CYS A 110 -10.42 -13.63 6.02
N PRO A 111 -11.19 -14.06 5.00
CA PRO A 111 -10.60 -14.61 3.79
C PRO A 111 -9.81 -13.51 3.08
N ALA A 112 -8.64 -13.85 2.54
CA ALA A 112 -7.79 -12.93 1.82
C ALA A 112 -7.06 -13.65 0.69
N THR A 113 -6.59 -12.89 -0.29
CA THR A 113 -5.81 -13.41 -1.41
C THR A 113 -4.41 -12.82 -1.39
N ARG A 114 -3.37 -13.67 -1.41
CA ARG A 114 -1.98 -13.23 -1.34
C ARG A 114 -1.58 -12.52 -2.63
N ILE A 115 -0.98 -11.35 -2.50
CA ILE A 115 -0.38 -10.61 -3.61
C ILE A 115 1.14 -10.92 -3.59
N PRO A 116 1.79 -11.23 -4.73
CA PRO A 116 1.29 -11.25 -6.11
C PRO A 116 0.67 -12.59 -6.57
N HIS A 117 0.86 -13.65 -5.78
CA HIS A 117 0.68 -15.02 -6.26
C HIS A 117 -0.76 -15.53 -6.36
N GLY A 118 -1.77 -14.78 -5.90
CA GLY A 118 -3.18 -15.15 -6.00
C GLY A 118 -3.64 -16.28 -5.06
N GLU A 119 -2.76 -16.77 -4.18
CA GLU A 119 -3.10 -17.86 -3.26
C GLU A 119 -4.11 -17.42 -2.19
N GLN A 120 -5.16 -18.23 -1.98
CA GLN A 120 -6.12 -17.99 -0.91
C GLN A 120 -5.48 -18.25 0.46
N LEU A 121 -5.70 -17.33 1.40
CA LEU A 121 -5.30 -17.45 2.79
C LEU A 121 -6.42 -16.98 3.72
N GLN A 122 -6.30 -17.34 4.99
CA GLN A 122 -7.19 -16.88 6.05
C GLN A 122 -6.38 -16.05 7.03
N LEU A 123 -6.69 -14.76 7.12
CA LEU A 123 -6.18 -13.91 8.19
C LEU A 123 -6.97 -14.19 9.45
N ARG A 124 -6.28 -14.44 10.57
CA ARG A 124 -6.94 -14.78 11.84
C ARG A 124 -7.34 -13.53 12.61
N ARG A 125 -8.44 -13.65 13.36
CA ARG A 125 -8.81 -12.67 14.39
C ARG A 125 -7.61 -12.37 15.30
N GLY A 126 -7.37 -11.11 15.59
CA GLY A 126 -6.26 -10.65 16.43
C GLY A 126 -4.96 -10.40 15.66
N GLU A 127 -4.85 -10.83 14.40
CA GLU A 127 -3.71 -10.44 13.58
C GLU A 127 -3.73 -8.93 13.30
N ARG A 128 -2.53 -8.34 13.36
CA ARG A 128 -2.33 -6.91 13.09
C ARG A 128 -1.93 -6.71 11.64
N VAL A 129 -2.70 -5.88 10.94
CA VAL A 129 -2.52 -5.55 9.53
C VAL A 129 -2.53 -4.04 9.34
N MET A 130 -1.94 -3.57 8.25
CA MET A 130 -2.03 -2.15 7.88
C MET A 130 -2.78 -2.04 6.56
N VAL A 131 -3.68 -1.07 6.45
CA VAL A 131 -4.32 -0.76 5.17
C VAL A 131 -3.30 -0.04 4.30
N ALA A 132 -2.80 -0.74 3.28
CA ALA A 132 -1.95 -0.13 2.28
C ALA A 132 -2.79 0.69 1.30
N GLN A 133 -3.94 0.14 0.86
CA GLN A 133 -4.84 0.77 -0.09
C GLN A 133 -6.29 0.33 0.16
N ALA A 134 -7.24 1.22 -0.07
CA ALA A 134 -8.68 0.92 -0.06
C ALA A 134 -9.31 1.54 -1.31
N LEU A 135 -9.24 0.83 -2.43
CA LEU A 135 -9.62 1.33 -3.75
C LEU A 135 -10.60 0.37 -4.41
N GLY A 136 -11.62 0.94 -5.04
CA GLY A 136 -12.46 0.21 -5.97
C GLY A 136 -13.00 -1.10 -5.39
N GLY A 137 -13.73 -1.07 -4.27
CA GLY A 137 -14.37 -2.26 -3.70
C GLY A 137 -13.44 -3.38 -3.21
N SER A 138 -12.15 -3.11 -3.03
CA SER A 138 -11.20 -4.02 -2.39
C SER A 138 -10.26 -3.25 -1.46
N ILE A 139 -9.66 -3.98 -0.52
CA ILE A 139 -8.70 -3.41 0.42
C ILE A 139 -7.42 -4.24 0.33
N THR A 140 -6.31 -3.57 0.03
CA THR A 140 -4.97 -4.16 0.08
C THR A 140 -4.39 -3.92 1.47
N LEU A 141 -4.05 -5.01 2.12
CA LEU A 141 -3.48 -5.06 3.46
C LEU A 141 -2.01 -5.42 3.38
N GLN A 142 -1.19 -4.74 4.18
CA GLN A 142 0.14 -5.20 4.54
C GLN A 142 0.01 -6.09 5.79
N ILE A 143 0.38 -7.35 5.63
CA ILE A 143 0.35 -8.40 6.67
C ILE A 143 1.77 -8.64 7.20
N SER A 144 1.90 -9.48 8.23
CA SER A 144 3.20 -9.74 8.88
C SER A 144 4.30 -10.16 7.89
N GLY A 145 5.50 -9.59 8.09
CA GLY A 145 6.66 -9.81 7.22
C GLY A 145 6.61 -8.97 5.93
N GLY A 146 5.87 -7.86 5.93
CA GLY A 146 5.81 -6.91 4.81
C GLY A 146 5.04 -7.40 3.57
N ARG A 147 4.43 -8.59 3.64
CA ARG A 147 3.69 -9.20 2.54
C ARG A 147 2.35 -8.48 2.33
N LEU A 148 1.82 -8.55 1.12
CA LEU A 148 0.53 -7.96 0.78
C LEU A 148 -0.56 -9.03 0.64
N ALA A 149 -1.76 -8.69 1.07
CA ALA A 149 -2.96 -9.50 0.92
C ALA A 149 -4.16 -8.62 0.55
N ARG A 150 -4.99 -9.08 -0.37
CA ARG A 150 -6.22 -8.41 -0.80
C ARG A 150 -7.42 -9.02 -0.07
N ILE A 151 -8.32 -8.19 0.42
CA ILE A 151 -9.65 -8.59 0.90
C ILE A 151 -10.74 -7.89 0.08
N ALA A 152 -11.94 -8.48 0.04
CA ALA A 152 -13.10 -7.84 -0.58
C ALA A 152 -13.61 -6.68 0.31
N ALA A 153 -14.26 -5.67 -0.29
CA ALA A 153 -14.83 -4.57 0.51
C ALA A 153 -15.95 -5.03 1.46
N GLU A 154 -16.65 -6.11 1.15
CA GLU A 154 -17.64 -6.71 2.06
C GLU A 154 -17.03 -7.28 3.34
N ASP A 155 -15.72 -7.59 3.33
CA ASP A 155 -14.97 -8.06 4.49
C ASP A 155 -14.32 -6.93 5.29
N ALA A 156 -14.59 -5.66 4.94
CA ALA A 156 -13.98 -4.53 5.64
C ALA A 156 -14.42 -4.39 7.12
N ASP A 157 -15.56 -5.01 7.49
CA ASP A 157 -15.99 -5.13 8.88
C ASP A 157 -14.97 -5.92 9.73
N ALA A 158 -14.19 -6.82 9.12
CA ALA A 158 -13.11 -7.52 9.79
C ALA A 158 -12.02 -6.56 10.28
N LEU A 159 -11.88 -5.38 9.67
CA LEU A 159 -10.96 -4.30 10.07
C LEU A 159 -11.61 -3.32 11.06
N GLY A 160 -12.87 -3.54 11.44
CA GLY A 160 -13.65 -2.54 12.18
C GLY A 160 -13.91 -1.26 11.38
N LEU A 161 -13.72 -1.29 10.06
CA LEU A 161 -14.03 -0.18 9.17
C LEU A 161 -15.50 -0.27 8.77
N ASP A 162 -16.25 0.79 9.03
CA ASP A 162 -17.62 0.93 8.55
C ASP A 162 -17.58 1.34 7.07
N VAL A 163 -17.29 0.37 6.19
CA VAL A 163 -17.34 0.60 4.75
C VAL A 163 -18.81 0.65 4.37
N ARG A 164 -19.35 1.87 4.31
CA ARG A 164 -20.58 2.14 3.59
C ARG A 164 -20.41 1.58 2.18
N GLN A 165 -21.04 0.45 1.91
CA GLN A 165 -21.20 -0.04 0.55
C GLN A 165 -21.76 1.14 -0.28
N PRO A 166 -21.18 1.43 -1.45
CA PRO A 166 -21.82 2.37 -2.37
C PRO A 166 -23.25 1.88 -2.56
N GLN A 167 -24.23 2.65 -2.08
CA GLN A 167 -25.63 2.32 -2.35
C GLN A 167 -25.77 2.25 -3.86
N PRO A 168 -26.40 1.20 -4.42
CA PRO A 168 -26.69 1.16 -5.84
C PRO A 168 -27.42 2.46 -6.17
N GLN A 169 -26.75 3.33 -6.93
CA GLN A 169 -27.38 4.54 -7.40
C GLN A 169 -28.60 4.11 -8.19
N PRO A 170 -29.78 4.74 -7.96
CA PRO A 170 -30.96 4.41 -8.72
C PRO A 170 -30.65 4.72 -10.18
N VAL A 171 -30.40 3.67 -10.96
CA VAL A 171 -30.29 3.79 -12.40
C VAL A 171 -31.66 4.22 -12.89
N LEU A 172 -31.76 5.46 -13.37
CA LEU A 172 -32.84 5.80 -14.27
C LEU A 172 -32.81 4.76 -15.39
N SER A 173 -34.00 4.25 -15.73
CA SER A 173 -34.24 3.25 -16.77
C SER A 173 -33.82 3.75 -18.16
N ALA A 174 -32.52 3.92 -18.38
CA ALA A 174 -31.92 4.23 -19.65
C ALA A 174 -31.50 2.93 -20.33
N ALA A 175 -31.57 2.92 -21.66
CA ALA A 175 -30.99 1.86 -22.47
C ALA A 175 -29.52 1.62 -22.05
N PHE A 176 -29.09 0.36 -22.11
CA PHE A 176 -27.70 -0.02 -21.85
C PHE A 176 -26.72 0.86 -22.64
N ASP A 177 -25.67 1.33 -21.98
CA ASP A 177 -24.56 2.08 -22.58
C ASP A 177 -23.23 1.39 -22.28
N ILE A 178 -22.44 1.14 -23.32
CA ILE A 178 -21.10 0.55 -23.20
C ILE A 178 -20.15 1.43 -22.37
N GLN A 179 -20.38 2.75 -22.29
CA GLN A 179 -19.58 3.62 -21.41
C GLN A 179 -19.76 3.24 -19.94
N GLN A 180 -20.93 2.76 -19.51
CA GLN A 180 -21.15 2.28 -18.14
C GLN A 180 -20.25 1.09 -17.81
N VAL A 181 -19.97 0.23 -18.80
CA VAL A 181 -19.03 -0.89 -18.64
C VAL A 181 -17.62 -0.35 -18.43
N LEU A 182 -17.16 0.59 -19.25
CA LEU A 182 -15.82 1.18 -19.11
C LEU A 182 -15.65 1.94 -17.78
N ASP A 183 -16.66 2.71 -17.38
CA ASP A 183 -16.67 3.41 -16.09
C ASP A 183 -16.65 2.43 -14.91
N THR A 184 -17.39 1.33 -15.02
CA THR A 184 -17.35 0.25 -14.03
C THR A 184 -15.96 -0.39 -13.96
N LEU A 185 -15.32 -0.64 -15.11
CA LEU A 185 -13.95 -1.18 -15.18
C LEU A 185 -12.91 -0.20 -14.62
N ARG A 186 -13.11 1.13 -14.72
CA ARG A 186 -12.26 2.13 -14.05
C ARG A 186 -12.30 2.03 -12.52
N THR A 187 -13.28 1.32 -11.95
CA THR A 187 -13.32 1.03 -10.51
C THR A 187 -12.56 -0.25 -10.12
N VAL A 188 -12.00 -0.99 -11.09
CA VAL A 188 -11.15 -2.16 -10.85
C VAL A 188 -9.70 -1.70 -10.83
N TYR A 189 -9.00 -1.94 -9.72
CA TYR A 189 -7.61 -1.54 -9.54
C TYR A 189 -6.68 -2.75 -9.53
N ASP A 190 -5.52 -2.58 -10.15
CA ASP A 190 -4.44 -3.54 -10.00
C ASP A 190 -3.94 -3.51 -8.54
N PRO A 191 -3.78 -4.67 -7.89
CA PRO A 191 -3.44 -4.72 -6.47
C PRO A 191 -1.95 -4.50 -6.18
N GLU A 192 -1.09 -4.51 -7.20
CA GLU A 192 0.34 -4.22 -7.08
C GLU A 192 0.65 -2.79 -7.52
N ILE A 193 -0.01 -2.32 -8.58
CA ILE A 193 0.15 -0.98 -9.13
C ILE A 193 -1.13 -0.19 -8.86
N PRO A 194 -1.12 0.90 -8.06
CA PRO A 194 -2.31 1.62 -7.60
C PRO A 194 -3.06 2.43 -8.68
N VAL A 195 -3.30 1.85 -9.85
CA VAL A 195 -3.95 2.45 -11.00
C VAL A 195 -5.03 1.49 -11.50
N ASN A 196 -6.13 2.03 -12.03
CA ASN A 196 -7.21 1.21 -12.53
C ASN A 196 -6.86 0.50 -13.85
N VAL A 197 -7.50 -0.63 -14.12
CA VAL A 197 -7.20 -1.49 -15.27
C VAL A 197 -7.40 -0.81 -16.63
N VAL A 198 -8.25 0.22 -16.69
CA VAL A 198 -8.49 1.00 -17.91
C VAL A 198 -7.34 1.96 -18.16
N ASP A 199 -6.96 2.75 -17.15
CA ASP A 199 -5.89 3.74 -17.25
C ASP A 199 -4.49 3.13 -17.29
N LEU A 200 -4.33 1.90 -16.78
CA LEU A 200 -3.16 1.06 -17.01
C LEU A 200 -3.08 0.55 -18.46
N GLY A 201 -4.16 0.61 -19.22
CA GLY A 201 -4.22 0.09 -20.58
C GLY A 201 -4.28 -1.44 -20.64
N LEU A 202 -4.83 -2.09 -19.61
CA LEU A 202 -5.00 -3.55 -19.58
C LEU A 202 -6.22 -4.00 -20.38
N ILE A 203 -7.22 -3.15 -20.59
CA ILE A 203 -8.41 -3.47 -21.38
C ILE A 203 -8.11 -3.29 -22.88
N TYR A 204 -8.02 -4.39 -23.62
CA TYR A 204 -7.70 -4.36 -25.05
C TYR A 204 -8.95 -4.32 -25.92
N GLN A 205 -10.01 -4.99 -25.47
CA GLN A 205 -11.28 -5.01 -26.18
C GLN A 205 -12.41 -5.05 -25.17
N CYS A 206 -13.46 -4.28 -25.42
CA CYS A 206 -14.72 -4.32 -24.69
C CYS A 206 -15.85 -4.18 -25.70
N ALA A 207 -16.73 -5.17 -25.77
CA ALA A 207 -17.88 -5.19 -26.68
C ALA A 207 -19.12 -5.68 -25.95
N ALA A 208 -20.28 -5.18 -26.34
CA ALA A 208 -21.56 -5.67 -25.87
C ALA A 208 -22.41 -6.16 -27.05
N ARG A 209 -23.12 -7.26 -26.83
CA ARG A 209 -24.02 -7.86 -27.82
C ARG A 209 -25.41 -8.03 -27.21
N PRO A 210 -26.48 -7.60 -27.88
CA PRO A 210 -27.83 -7.84 -27.41
C PRO A 210 -28.16 -9.34 -27.46
N LEU A 211 -28.85 -9.82 -26.43
CA LEU A 211 -29.41 -11.16 -26.34
C LEU A 211 -30.90 -11.16 -26.74
N ALA A 212 -31.43 -12.36 -26.96
CA ALA A 212 -32.81 -12.57 -27.41
C ALA A 212 -33.87 -12.05 -26.42
N ASP A 213 -33.53 -11.95 -25.14
CA ASP A 213 -34.39 -11.43 -24.06
C ASP A 213 -34.27 -9.90 -23.86
N GLY A 214 -33.48 -9.21 -24.69
CA GLY A 214 -33.25 -7.77 -24.61
C GLY A 214 -32.12 -7.36 -23.65
N SER A 215 -31.53 -8.30 -22.91
CA SER A 215 -30.33 -8.05 -22.10
C SER A 215 -29.06 -8.02 -22.96
N GLN A 216 -27.91 -7.75 -22.34
CA GLN A 216 -26.63 -7.66 -23.01
C GLN A 216 -25.67 -8.74 -22.51
N ARG A 217 -24.93 -9.33 -23.45
CA ARG A 217 -23.69 -10.07 -23.19
C ARG A 217 -22.52 -9.14 -23.40
N VAL A 218 -21.66 -9.00 -22.40
CA VAL A 218 -20.43 -8.20 -22.46
C VAL A 218 -19.23 -9.13 -22.61
N GLU A 219 -18.39 -8.85 -23.61
CA GLU A 219 -17.16 -9.57 -23.93
C GLU A 219 -15.97 -8.63 -23.71
N ILE A 220 -15.05 -9.00 -22.82
CA ILE A 220 -13.87 -8.21 -22.44
C ILE A 220 -12.62 -9.04 -22.71
N LYS A 221 -11.66 -8.46 -23.44
CA LYS A 221 -10.30 -8.98 -23.52
C LYS A 221 -9.39 -8.06 -22.75
N MET A 222 -8.66 -8.62 -21.80
CA MET A 222 -7.71 -7.87 -20.99
C MET A 222 -6.35 -8.57 -20.93
N SER A 223 -5.30 -7.81 -20.68
CA SER A 223 -3.94 -8.31 -20.46
C SER A 223 -3.52 -8.09 -19.01
N MET A 224 -2.32 -8.55 -18.65
CA MET A 224 -1.70 -8.37 -17.34
C MET A 224 -0.36 -7.66 -17.48
N THR A 225 0.07 -6.98 -16.43
CA THR A 225 1.37 -6.31 -16.39
C THR A 225 2.55 -7.28 -16.39
N ALA A 226 2.33 -8.54 -15.96
CA ALA A 226 3.33 -9.61 -16.03
C ALA A 226 2.70 -10.99 -16.32
N PRO A 227 3.36 -11.83 -17.14
CA PRO A 227 2.94 -13.22 -17.36
C PRO A 227 3.14 -14.08 -16.11
N GLY A 228 2.22 -15.01 -15.86
CA GLY A 228 2.30 -15.96 -14.73
C GLY A 228 1.90 -15.38 -13.38
N CYS A 229 1.31 -14.18 -13.34
CA CYS A 229 0.76 -13.61 -12.10
C CYS A 229 -0.53 -14.35 -11.70
N GLY A 230 -0.53 -15.02 -10.54
CA GLY A 230 -1.74 -15.67 -10.02
C GLY A 230 -2.87 -14.71 -9.70
N MET A 231 -2.59 -13.40 -9.69
CA MET A 231 -3.59 -12.35 -9.56
C MET A 231 -4.45 -12.16 -10.82
N GLY A 232 -4.04 -12.71 -11.97
CA GLY A 232 -4.81 -12.53 -13.22
C GLY A 232 -6.23 -13.06 -13.12
N ASP A 233 -6.40 -14.25 -12.57
CA ASP A 233 -7.73 -14.84 -12.35
C ASP A 233 -8.56 -14.02 -11.35
N VAL A 234 -7.92 -13.46 -10.34
CA VAL A 234 -8.57 -12.61 -9.32
C VAL A 234 -9.07 -11.30 -9.95
N LEU A 235 -8.23 -10.65 -10.76
CA LEU A 235 -8.57 -9.38 -11.41
C LEU A 235 -9.64 -9.58 -12.49
N LYS A 236 -9.53 -10.69 -13.23
CA LYS A 236 -10.54 -11.15 -14.18
C LYS A 236 -11.90 -11.34 -13.50
N GLU A 237 -11.92 -11.99 -12.35
CA GLU A 237 -13.15 -12.25 -11.60
C GLU A 237 -13.74 -10.96 -11.01
N ASP A 238 -12.93 -10.05 -10.46
CA ASP A 238 -13.39 -8.74 -9.97
C ASP A 238 -14.00 -7.91 -11.11
N ALA A 239 -13.33 -7.85 -12.27
CA ALA A 239 -13.88 -7.19 -13.46
C ALA A 239 -15.21 -7.82 -13.91
N ARG A 240 -15.27 -9.15 -13.96
CA ARG A 240 -16.50 -9.89 -14.30
C ARG A 240 -17.64 -9.56 -13.35
N ALA A 241 -17.41 -9.68 -12.04
CA ALA A 241 -18.41 -9.48 -11.00
C ALA A 241 -19.00 -8.06 -11.03
N ARG A 242 -18.15 -7.03 -11.20
CA ARG A 242 -18.62 -5.65 -11.28
C ARG A 242 -19.43 -5.38 -12.54
N VAL A 243 -18.95 -5.80 -13.69
CA VAL A 243 -19.67 -5.59 -14.96
C VAL A 243 -21.00 -6.35 -14.95
N GLN A 244 -21.05 -7.52 -14.33
CA GLN A 244 -22.27 -8.32 -14.18
C GLN A 244 -23.31 -7.62 -13.28
N SER A 245 -22.89 -6.70 -12.39
CA SER A 245 -23.80 -5.92 -11.55
C SER A 245 -24.51 -4.78 -12.30
N ILE A 246 -24.08 -4.47 -13.54
CA ILE A 246 -24.68 -3.41 -14.36
C ILE A 246 -26.09 -3.83 -14.79
N PRO A 247 -27.13 -3.01 -14.52
CA PRO A 247 -28.49 -3.28 -14.96
C PRO A 247 -28.59 -3.48 -16.48
N GLY A 248 -29.21 -4.59 -16.89
CA GLY A 248 -29.33 -4.95 -18.30
C GLY A 248 -28.19 -5.85 -18.83
N VAL A 249 -27.14 -6.08 -18.05
CA VAL A 249 -26.10 -7.09 -18.36
C VAL A 249 -26.50 -8.43 -17.74
N SER A 250 -26.66 -9.46 -18.57
CA SER A 250 -27.01 -10.81 -18.11
C SER A 250 -25.85 -11.79 -18.22
N GLN A 251 -24.87 -11.54 -19.10
CA GLN A 251 -23.70 -12.40 -19.28
C GLN A 251 -22.44 -11.56 -19.41
N VAL A 252 -21.39 -11.95 -18.71
CA VAL A 252 -20.06 -11.34 -18.84
C VAL A 252 -19.02 -12.42 -19.08
N GLU A 253 -18.25 -12.25 -20.14
CA GLU A 253 -17.08 -13.06 -20.46
C GLU A 253 -15.84 -12.19 -20.44
N VAL A 254 -14.86 -12.60 -19.63
CA VAL A 254 -13.57 -11.92 -19.52
C VAL A 254 -12.48 -12.92 -19.90
N GLU A 255 -11.71 -12.60 -20.94
CA GLU A 255 -10.60 -13.37 -21.45
C GLU A 255 -9.28 -12.65 -21.15
N ILE A 256 -8.31 -13.36 -20.56
CA ILE A 256 -6.95 -12.85 -20.42
C ILE A 256 -6.17 -13.22 -21.68
N VAL A 257 -5.65 -12.21 -22.37
CA VAL A 257 -4.84 -12.34 -23.58
C VAL A 257 -3.42 -11.86 -23.31
N TRP A 258 -2.45 -12.54 -23.93
CA TRP A 258 -1.01 -12.21 -23.79
C TRP A 258 -0.44 -11.54 -25.03
N GLU A 259 -1.17 -11.57 -26.14
CA GLU A 259 -0.76 -11.01 -27.42
C GLU A 259 -1.76 -9.93 -27.86
N PRO A 260 -1.30 -8.69 -28.11
CA PRO A 260 0.07 -8.20 -27.92
C PRO A 260 0.47 -8.12 -26.44
N PRO A 261 1.77 -8.27 -26.08
CA PRO A 261 2.21 -8.09 -24.71
C PRO A 261 1.90 -6.66 -24.23
N TRP A 262 1.58 -6.56 -22.95
CA TRP A 262 1.39 -5.25 -22.33
C TRP A 262 2.76 -4.59 -22.10
N ASP A 263 2.80 -3.27 -22.26
CA ASP A 263 3.94 -2.44 -21.92
C ASP A 263 3.47 -1.06 -21.46
N GLN A 264 4.35 -0.32 -20.77
CA GLN A 264 4.03 0.96 -20.15
C GLN A 264 3.56 2.04 -21.16
N SER A 265 3.84 1.88 -22.46
CA SER A 265 3.33 2.81 -23.49
C SER A 265 1.80 2.81 -23.60
N ARG A 266 1.13 1.77 -23.08
CA ARG A 266 -0.34 1.65 -23.06
C ARG A 266 -1.00 2.43 -21.92
N MET A 267 -0.23 2.86 -20.92
CA MET A 267 -0.77 3.67 -19.82
C MET A 267 -1.24 5.04 -20.33
N SER A 268 -2.33 5.52 -19.77
CA SER A 268 -2.78 6.90 -19.93
C SER A 268 -1.77 7.91 -19.37
N ASP A 269 -1.82 9.16 -19.85
CA ASP A 269 -0.96 10.23 -19.32
C ASP A 269 -1.21 10.47 -17.82
N ALA A 270 -2.47 10.37 -17.38
CA ALA A 270 -2.81 10.49 -15.96
C ALA A 270 -2.16 9.40 -15.11
N ALA A 271 -2.18 8.14 -15.57
CA ALA A 271 -1.54 7.02 -14.89
C ALA A 271 -0.01 7.17 -14.82
N ARG A 272 0.63 7.58 -15.92
CA ARG A 272 2.08 7.82 -15.94
C ARG A 272 2.49 8.94 -14.99
N LEU A 273 1.71 10.01 -14.91
CA LEU A 273 1.96 11.11 -13.99
C LEU A 273 1.81 10.65 -12.54
N GLN A 274 0.77 9.87 -12.24
CA GLN A 274 0.55 9.31 -10.90
C GLN A 274 1.72 8.41 -10.45
N LEU A 275 2.34 7.68 -11.39
CA LEU A 275 3.48 6.79 -11.13
C LEU A 275 4.85 7.48 -11.25
N GLY A 276 4.90 8.79 -11.56
CA GLY A 276 6.15 9.54 -11.68
C GLY A 276 7.01 9.16 -12.90
N LEU A 277 6.40 8.72 -14.00
CA LEU A 277 7.07 8.23 -15.21
C LEU A 277 7.27 9.32 -16.30
N PHE A 278 7.34 10.60 -15.90
CA PHE A 278 7.54 11.76 -16.79
C PHE A 278 8.87 12.46 -16.55
#